data_AF-A0A2E9BDV8-F1
#
_entry.id   AF-A0A2E9BDV8-F1
#
_cell.length_a   1.000
_cell.length_b   1.000
_cell.length_c   1.000
_cell.angle_alpha   90.00
_cell.angle_beta   90.00
_cell.angle_gamma   90.00
#
_symmetry.space_group_name_H-M   'P 1'
#
loop_
_entity.id
_entity.type
_entity.pdbx_description
1 polymer ?
#
loop_
_entity_poly.entity_id
_entity_poly.type
_entity_poly.pdbx_seq_one_letter_code
_entity_poly.pdbx_strand_id
1 'polypeptide(L)'
;MGWDSFYISHKLPSCIRSIDVLFKVTLASVDMGIWLASASERRSQILKDRFGDIFIKPLDDVDETHPSGSVSHKVLEICKRKSEAVDFNHGFDFVIVADTMIEDPDDFNSALGKPTDELQATSMLLRLSGRRHKVWSATGIQIAGDWTFFIESALVEFSELTEEEIELLIKSKSWLGKAGAYDLAGMAGDYATLVDGDELAVLGFAPSALNLI
;
A
#
# COMPACT_ATOMS: atom_id res chain seq x y z
N MET A 1 -41.71 -36.12 13.35
CA MET A 1 -42.29 -35.15 12.40
C MET A 1 -41.13 -34.34 11.86
N GLY A 2 -40.66 -34.39 10.62
CA GLY A 2 -40.94 -35.18 9.42
C GLY A 2 -39.76 -34.95 8.42
N TRP A 3 -39.57 -35.91 7.50
CA TRP A 3 -39.10 -35.86 6.10
C TRP A 3 -38.27 -34.64 5.62
N ASP A 4 -37.25 -34.68 4.77
CA ASP A 4 -36.63 -35.68 3.88
C ASP A 4 -35.41 -34.97 3.26
N SER A 5 -34.32 -35.68 2.92
CA SER A 5 -33.59 -35.32 1.71
C SER A 5 -32.78 -36.48 1.15
N PHE A 6 -33.10 -36.75 -0.12
CA PHE A 6 -32.60 -37.80 -0.97
C PHE A 6 -31.07 -37.74 -1.16
N TYR A 7 -30.42 -38.88 -0.95
CA TYR A 7 -29.11 -39.15 -1.53
C TYR A 7 -29.29 -39.45 -3.03
N ILE A 8 -28.70 -38.62 -3.90
CA ILE A 8 -28.42 -38.99 -5.29
C ILE A 8 -26.91 -39.01 -5.44
N SER A 9 -26.34 -40.22 -5.51
CA SER A 9 -24.94 -40.42 -5.86
C SER A 9 -24.74 -40.17 -7.36
N HIS A 10 -24.26 -39.00 -7.73
CA HIS A 10 -23.63 -38.82 -9.04
C HIS A 10 -22.14 -39.12 -8.89
N LYS A 11 -21.73 -40.31 -9.37
CA LYS A 11 -20.33 -40.60 -9.69
C LYS A 11 -19.87 -39.55 -10.71
N LEU A 12 -19.05 -38.60 -10.27
CA LEU A 12 -18.32 -37.73 -11.19
C LEU A 12 -17.34 -38.59 -12.00
N PRO A 13 -17.24 -38.38 -13.33
CA PRO A 13 -16.32 -39.12 -14.18
C PRO A 13 -14.87 -38.82 -13.77
N SER A 14 -14.01 -39.83 -13.89
CA SER A 14 -12.59 -39.84 -13.53
C SER A 14 -11.71 -38.86 -14.31
N CYS A 15 -12.30 -37.98 -15.13
CA CYS A 15 -11.59 -36.97 -15.92
C CYS A 15 -11.38 -35.64 -15.20
N ILE A 16 -12.02 -35.41 -14.04
CA ILE A 16 -11.93 -34.12 -13.32
C ILE A 16 -10.63 -34.02 -12.47
N ARG A 17 -10.09 -35.15 -12.01
CA ARG A 17 -8.80 -35.15 -11.27
C ARG A 17 -7.60 -34.77 -12.14
N SER A 18 -7.69 -34.93 -13.46
CA SER A 18 -6.61 -34.56 -14.37
C SER A 18 -6.60 -33.05 -14.67
N ILE A 19 -7.74 -32.36 -14.58
CA ILE A 19 -7.79 -30.90 -14.79
C ILE A 19 -7.17 -30.16 -13.60
N ASP A 20 -7.47 -30.56 -12.35
CA ASP A 20 -6.88 -29.91 -11.16
C ASP A 20 -5.37 -30.15 -11.05
N VAL A 21 -4.88 -31.31 -11.50
CA VAL A 21 -3.44 -31.60 -11.55
C VAL A 21 -2.78 -30.93 -12.75
N LEU A 22 -3.43 -30.84 -13.92
CA LEU A 22 -2.89 -30.02 -15.03
C LEU A 22 -2.87 -28.52 -14.69
N PHE A 23 -3.86 -27.99 -13.98
CA PHE A 23 -3.87 -26.59 -13.54
C PHE A 23 -2.77 -26.30 -12.52
N LYS A 24 -2.49 -27.26 -11.61
CA LYS A 24 -1.35 -27.17 -10.67
C LYS A 24 0.02 -27.45 -11.29
N VAL A 25 0.08 -28.20 -12.40
CA VAL A 25 1.35 -28.59 -13.05
C VAL A 25 1.77 -27.61 -14.17
N THR A 26 0.88 -26.70 -14.61
CA THR A 26 1.22 -25.68 -15.63
C THR A 26 1.65 -24.33 -15.03
N LEU A 27 1.51 -24.13 -13.71
CA LEU A 27 1.99 -22.94 -13.00
C LEU A 27 3.44 -23.07 -12.48
N ALA A 28 4.08 -24.21 -12.72
CA ALA A 28 5.52 -24.30 -12.58
C ALA A 28 6.16 -23.56 -13.78
N SER A 29 6.70 -22.37 -13.50
CA SER A 29 7.47 -21.49 -14.38
C SER A 29 6.72 -20.85 -15.56
N VAL A 30 5.65 -20.12 -15.28
CA VAL A 30 5.39 -18.89 -16.06
C VAL A 30 5.99 -17.77 -15.25
N ASP A 31 7.09 -17.17 -15.72
CA ASP A 31 7.60 -15.94 -15.13
C ASP A 31 6.52 -14.88 -15.32
N MET A 32 5.70 -14.66 -14.28
CA MET A 32 4.66 -13.65 -14.31
C MET A 32 5.33 -12.28 -14.27
N GLY A 33 5.14 -11.49 -15.33
CA GLY A 33 5.67 -10.15 -15.41
C GLY A 33 4.90 -9.23 -14.46
N ILE A 34 5.53 -8.85 -13.35
CA ILE A 34 4.98 -7.84 -12.43
C ILE A 34 5.70 -6.52 -12.64
N TRP A 35 4.94 -5.46 -12.92
CA TRP A 35 5.43 -4.09 -12.93
C TRP A 35 4.96 -3.32 -11.69
N LEU A 36 5.90 -2.92 -10.83
CA LEU A 36 5.68 -1.85 -9.86
C LEU A 36 5.88 -0.48 -10.51
N ALA A 37 4.77 0.23 -10.72
CA ALA A 37 4.72 1.58 -11.27
C ALA A 37 5.01 2.64 -10.17
N SER A 38 6.17 2.55 -9.51
CA SER A 38 6.53 3.40 -8.37
C SER A 38 8.03 3.70 -8.28
N ALA A 39 8.38 4.91 -7.83
CA ALA A 39 9.75 5.28 -7.45
C ALA A 39 10.11 4.90 -6.00
N SER A 40 9.16 4.34 -5.23
CA SER A 40 9.39 4.05 -3.82
C SER A 40 10.31 2.84 -3.64
N GLU A 41 11.49 3.07 -3.08
CA GLU A 41 12.44 2.01 -2.70
C GLU A 41 11.82 1.02 -1.71
N ARG A 42 11.04 1.54 -0.74
CA ARG A 42 10.33 0.72 0.25
C ARG A 42 9.32 -0.23 -0.39
N ARG A 43 8.47 0.28 -1.29
CA ARG A 43 7.51 -0.58 -2.02
C ARG A 43 8.20 -1.60 -2.91
N SER A 44 9.32 -1.20 -3.53
CA SER A 44 10.15 -2.07 -4.35
C SER A 44 10.72 -3.23 -3.54
N GLN A 45 11.24 -2.96 -2.35
CA GLN A 45 11.78 -3.98 -1.46
C GLN A 45 10.70 -4.98 -1.03
N ILE A 46 9.55 -4.48 -0.56
CA ILE A 46 8.42 -5.33 -0.11
C ILE A 46 7.97 -6.30 -1.21
N LEU A 47 7.81 -5.82 -2.44
CA LEU A 47 7.37 -6.68 -3.54
C LEU A 47 8.46 -7.65 -4.00
N LYS A 48 9.74 -7.25 -3.98
CA LYS A 48 10.85 -8.17 -4.26
C LYS A 48 10.94 -9.29 -3.25
N ASP A 49 10.80 -8.97 -1.96
CA ASP A 49 10.84 -9.96 -0.89
C ASP A 49 9.69 -10.97 -1.01
N ARG A 50 8.53 -10.54 -1.54
CA ARG A 50 7.34 -11.39 -1.70
C ARG A 50 7.32 -12.19 -3.01
N PHE A 51 7.75 -11.60 -4.11
CA PHE A 51 7.54 -12.14 -5.46
C PHE A 51 8.84 -12.42 -6.25
N GLY A 52 10.01 -12.03 -5.72
CA GLY A 52 11.29 -12.20 -6.40
C GLY A 52 11.56 -11.08 -7.42
N ASP A 53 12.03 -11.45 -8.61
CA ASP A 53 12.37 -10.48 -9.64
C ASP A 53 11.10 -9.85 -10.24
N ILE A 54 10.99 -8.53 -10.09
CA ILE A 54 9.90 -7.71 -10.62
C ILE A 54 10.47 -6.53 -11.41
N PHE A 55 9.70 -6.02 -12.36
CA PHE A 55 10.04 -4.79 -13.07
C PHE A 55 9.62 -3.57 -12.24
N ILE A 56 10.53 -2.62 -12.06
CA ILE A 56 10.28 -1.39 -11.30
C ILE A 56 10.62 -0.21 -12.19
N LYS A 57 9.61 0.59 -12.50
CA LYS A 57 9.77 1.85 -13.22
C LYS A 57 8.68 2.81 -12.75
N PRO A 58 9.01 4.03 -12.30
CA PRO A 58 7.98 5.02 -11.99
C PRO A 58 7.20 5.44 -13.24
N LEU A 59 6.01 5.98 -13.00
CA LEU A 59 5.22 6.66 -14.03
C LEU A 59 5.79 8.06 -14.27
N ASP A 60 5.74 8.49 -15.52
CA ASP A 60 6.12 9.83 -15.92
C ASP A 60 4.88 10.76 -15.82
N ASP A 61 5.07 12.02 -15.42
CA ASP A 61 4.07 13.11 -15.51
C ASP A 61 2.67 12.84 -14.91
N VAL A 62 2.59 12.19 -13.74
CA VAL A 62 1.31 11.98 -13.04
C VAL A 62 0.85 13.27 -12.34
N ASP A 63 -0.41 13.68 -12.57
CA ASP A 63 -1.06 14.75 -11.81
C ASP A 63 -1.42 14.29 -10.39
N GLU A 64 -0.56 14.64 -9.43
CA GLU A 64 -0.78 14.40 -7.99
C GLU A 64 -1.54 15.54 -7.28
N THR A 65 -2.25 16.41 -8.02
CA THR A 65 -3.07 17.48 -7.41
C THR A 65 -4.12 16.90 -6.47
N HIS A 66 -4.07 17.28 -5.19
CA HIS A 66 -5.01 16.79 -4.18
C HIS A 66 -6.45 17.19 -4.52
N PRO A 67 -7.38 16.23 -4.71
CA PRO A 67 -8.80 16.54 -4.88
C PRO A 67 -9.39 17.04 -3.55
N SER A 68 -10.62 17.54 -3.60
CA SER A 68 -11.37 17.89 -2.38
C SER A 68 -11.91 16.62 -1.68
N GLY A 69 -12.25 16.72 -0.39
CA GLY A 69 -12.81 15.62 0.39
C GLY A 69 -11.86 15.06 1.45
N SER A 70 -12.18 13.87 1.96
CA SER A 70 -11.39 13.19 3.00
C SER A 70 -10.03 12.73 2.47
N VAL A 71 -9.05 12.54 3.35
CA VAL A 71 -7.74 11.98 2.98
C VAL A 71 -7.87 10.62 2.29
N SER A 72 -8.81 9.78 2.76
CA SER A 72 -9.10 8.50 2.13
C SER A 72 -9.58 8.64 0.68
N HIS A 73 -10.43 9.63 0.38
CA HIS A 73 -10.84 9.90 -0.99
C HIS A 73 -9.67 10.38 -1.85
N LYS A 74 -8.84 11.28 -1.31
CA LYS A 74 -7.67 11.85 -2.01
C LYS A 74 -6.66 10.79 -2.42
N VAL A 75 -6.27 9.91 -1.50
CA VAL A 75 -5.27 8.87 -1.78
C VAL A 75 -5.78 7.86 -2.81
N LEU A 76 -7.08 7.50 -2.76
CA LEU A 76 -7.68 6.62 -3.75
C LEU A 76 -7.70 7.25 -5.14
N GLU A 77 -8.08 8.52 -5.23
CA GLU A 77 -8.17 9.23 -6.50
C GLU A 77 -6.78 9.40 -7.15
N ILE A 78 -5.76 9.74 -6.38
CA ILE A 78 -4.38 9.82 -6.90
C ILE A 78 -3.88 8.44 -7.33
N CYS A 79 -4.21 7.39 -6.59
CA CYS A 79 -3.90 6.02 -7.00
C CYS A 79 -4.59 5.64 -8.34
N LYS A 80 -5.83 6.06 -8.56
CA LYS A 80 -6.53 5.90 -9.84
C LYS A 80 -5.87 6.70 -10.97
N ARG A 81 -5.50 7.95 -10.74
CA ARG A 81 -4.77 8.74 -11.76
C ARG A 81 -3.43 8.11 -12.14
N LYS A 82 -2.73 7.49 -11.19
CA LYS A 82 -1.53 6.68 -11.49
C LYS A 82 -1.87 5.52 -12.43
N SER A 83 -2.99 4.84 -12.23
CA SER A 83 -3.43 3.78 -13.14
C SER A 83 -3.75 4.28 -14.56
N GLU A 84 -4.25 5.51 -14.69
CA GLU A 84 -4.57 6.12 -15.99
C GLU A 84 -3.33 6.49 -16.80
N ALA A 85 -2.19 6.71 -16.13
CA ALA A 85 -0.90 6.97 -16.76
C ALA A 85 -0.16 5.68 -17.22
N VAL A 86 -0.72 4.50 -16.93
CA VAL A 86 -0.15 3.22 -17.39
C VAL A 86 -0.52 2.99 -18.86
N ASP A 87 0.48 2.84 -19.71
CA ASP A 87 0.30 2.50 -21.13
C ASP A 87 -0.42 1.16 -21.29
N PHE A 88 -1.53 1.10 -22.03
CA PHE A 88 -2.32 -0.12 -22.24
C PHE A 88 -1.51 -1.31 -22.81
N ASN A 89 -0.46 -1.05 -23.60
CA ASN A 89 0.36 -2.07 -24.25
C ASN A 89 1.69 -2.34 -23.52
N HIS A 90 1.68 -2.30 -22.18
CA HIS A 90 2.87 -2.46 -21.35
C HIS A 90 3.47 -3.88 -21.36
N GLY A 91 2.69 -4.91 -21.67
CA GLY A 91 3.18 -6.29 -21.85
C GLY A 91 3.52 -7.05 -20.56
N PHE A 92 3.02 -6.59 -19.41
CA PHE A 92 3.16 -7.26 -18.11
C PHE A 92 1.84 -7.97 -17.75
N ASP A 93 1.91 -9.02 -16.94
CA ASP A 93 0.71 -9.73 -16.45
C ASP A 93 0.01 -8.93 -15.34
N PHE A 94 0.81 -8.26 -14.50
CA PHE A 94 0.34 -7.42 -13.40
C PHE A 94 0.99 -6.04 -13.45
N VAL A 95 0.19 -5.01 -13.20
CA VAL A 95 0.68 -3.65 -12.92
C VAL A 95 0.18 -3.20 -11.56
N ILE A 96 1.09 -2.66 -10.75
CA ILE A 96 0.80 -2.22 -9.39
C ILE A 96 1.09 -0.72 -9.30
N VAL A 97 0.05 0.05 -8.99
CA VAL A 97 0.17 1.45 -8.58
C VAL A 97 -0.22 1.58 -7.12
N ALA A 98 0.43 2.50 -6.41
CA ALA A 98 0.09 2.75 -5.01
C ALA A 98 0.35 4.21 -4.63
N ASP A 99 -0.45 4.69 -3.67
CA ASP A 99 -0.30 5.99 -3.05
C ASP A 99 -0.53 5.91 -1.54
N THR A 100 0.07 6.83 -0.79
CA THR A 100 0.02 6.81 0.68
C THR A 100 -0.03 8.24 1.20
N MET A 101 -0.97 8.51 2.10
CA MET A 101 -1.14 9.80 2.75
C MET A 101 -1.28 9.64 4.26
N ILE A 102 -0.76 10.62 5.00
CA ILE A 102 -0.90 10.67 6.45
C ILE A 102 -1.94 11.73 6.78
N GLU A 103 -2.99 11.33 7.49
CA GLU A 103 -4.05 12.23 7.94
C GLU A 103 -3.51 13.19 9.01
N ASP A 104 -3.86 14.47 8.90
CA ASP A 104 -3.57 15.45 9.93
C ASP A 104 -4.42 15.16 11.19
N PRO A 105 -3.81 15.02 12.37
CA PRO A 105 -4.54 14.79 13.61
C PRO A 105 -5.64 15.81 13.95
N ASP A 106 -5.58 17.05 13.43
CA ASP A 106 -6.58 18.10 13.67
C ASP A 106 -7.63 18.23 12.56
N ASP A 107 -7.34 17.73 11.36
CA ASP A 107 -8.22 17.87 10.19
C ASP A 107 -8.16 16.61 9.32
N PHE A 108 -9.20 15.79 9.43
CA PHE A 108 -9.35 14.54 8.67
C PHE A 108 -9.47 14.74 7.15
N ASN A 109 -9.60 15.98 6.67
CA ASN A 109 -9.53 16.32 5.24
C ASN A 109 -8.14 16.79 4.82
N SER A 110 -7.24 17.11 5.77
CA SER A 110 -5.88 17.54 5.48
C SER A 110 -4.91 16.37 5.58
N ALA A 111 -3.95 16.33 4.65
CA ALA A 111 -2.89 15.35 4.66
C ALA A 111 -1.56 16.03 4.99
N LEU A 112 -0.76 15.39 5.86
CA LEU A 112 0.63 15.74 6.06
C LEU A 112 1.44 15.21 4.88
N GLY A 113 1.90 16.14 4.03
CA GLY A 113 2.74 15.83 2.88
C GLY A 113 4.17 15.45 3.25
N LYS A 114 5.05 15.40 2.25
CA LYS A 114 6.48 15.26 2.45
C LYS A 114 7.05 16.63 2.85
N PRO A 115 7.79 16.75 3.96
CA PRO A 115 8.44 18.01 4.31
C PRO A 115 9.51 18.37 3.27
N THR A 116 9.66 19.65 2.97
CA THR A 116 10.70 20.14 2.03
C THR A 116 12.03 20.46 2.71
N ASP A 117 12.01 20.62 4.04
CA ASP A 117 13.16 21.02 4.85
C ASP A 117 13.00 20.55 6.31
N GLU A 118 14.06 20.73 7.10
CA GLU A 118 14.10 20.34 8.51
C GLU A 118 13.06 21.10 9.37
N LEU A 119 12.70 22.33 9.00
CA LEU A 119 11.73 23.12 9.74
C LEU A 119 10.31 22.55 9.57
N GLN A 120 9.93 22.21 8.33
CA GLN A 120 8.67 21.54 8.07
C GLN A 120 8.63 20.16 8.71
N ALA A 121 9.72 19.40 8.64
CA ALA A 121 9.80 18.10 9.30
C ALA A 121 9.60 18.23 10.82
N THR A 122 10.25 19.21 11.45
CA THR A 122 10.10 19.51 12.89
C THR A 122 8.65 19.87 13.23
N SER A 123 8.02 20.74 12.43
CA SER A 123 6.62 21.14 12.61
C SER A 123 5.66 19.96 12.51
N MET A 124 5.87 19.06 11.54
CA MET A 124 5.08 17.83 11.40
C MET A 124 5.26 16.91 12.61
N LEU A 125 6.49 16.68 13.08
CA LEU A 125 6.76 15.84 14.25
C LEU A 125 6.13 16.41 15.53
N LEU A 126 6.24 17.72 15.76
CA LEU A 126 5.55 18.39 16.88
C LEU A 126 4.04 18.20 16.80
N ARG A 127 3.47 18.23 15.60
CA ARG A 127 2.05 18.05 15.38
C ARG A 127 1.57 16.61 15.63
N LEU A 128 2.43 15.62 15.39
CA LEU A 128 2.15 14.21 15.64
C LEU A 128 2.43 13.77 17.09
N SER A 129 3.34 14.47 17.79
CA SER A 129 3.74 14.18 19.17
C SER A 129 2.55 13.98 20.11
N GLY A 130 2.53 12.84 20.81
CA GLY A 130 1.48 12.48 21.77
C GLY A 130 0.10 12.21 21.16
N ARG A 131 0.01 12.01 19.84
CA ARG A 131 -1.26 11.91 19.11
C ARG A 131 -1.35 10.67 18.25
N ARG A 132 -2.60 10.37 17.89
CA ARG A 132 -2.96 9.34 16.92
C ARG A 132 -3.27 9.96 15.57
N HIS A 133 -2.88 9.28 14.51
CA HIS A 133 -3.22 9.63 13.14
C HIS A 133 -3.40 8.38 12.29
N LYS A 134 -4.12 8.53 11.18
CA LYS A 134 -4.29 7.47 10.19
C LYS A 134 -3.27 7.60 9.07
N VAL A 135 -2.64 6.49 8.74
CA VAL A 135 -1.91 6.33 7.49
C VAL A 135 -2.81 5.60 6.52
N TRP A 136 -3.22 6.28 5.45
CA TRP A 136 -4.06 5.72 4.41
C TRP A 136 -3.20 5.28 3.23
N SER A 137 -3.37 4.05 2.79
CA SER A 137 -2.74 3.53 1.57
C SER A 137 -3.79 3.04 0.60
N ALA A 138 -3.68 3.49 -0.65
CA ALA A 138 -4.45 2.98 -1.77
C ALA A 138 -3.53 2.17 -2.68
N THR A 139 -4.04 1.08 -3.23
CA THR A 139 -3.30 0.22 -4.16
C THR A 139 -4.23 -0.24 -5.28
N GLY A 140 -3.81 -0.01 -6.51
CA GLY A 140 -4.46 -0.50 -7.72
C GLY A 140 -3.66 -1.66 -8.29
N ILE A 141 -4.35 -2.75 -8.61
CA ILE A 141 -3.79 -3.92 -9.30
C ILE A 141 -4.50 -4.06 -10.64
N GLN A 142 -3.71 -4.07 -11.72
CA GLN A 142 -4.19 -4.42 -13.05
C GLN A 142 -3.94 -5.90 -13.31
N ILE A 143 -4.95 -6.62 -13.78
CA ILE A 143 -4.85 -8.01 -14.22
C ILE A 143 -5.55 -8.12 -15.58
N ALA A 144 -4.84 -8.55 -16.61
CA ALA A 144 -5.38 -8.69 -17.97
C ALA A 144 -6.11 -7.44 -18.50
N GLY A 145 -5.63 -6.25 -18.11
CA GLY A 145 -6.19 -4.95 -18.50
C GLY A 145 -7.22 -4.38 -17.53
N ASP A 146 -7.80 -5.19 -16.63
CA ASP A 146 -8.82 -4.77 -15.68
C ASP A 146 -8.20 -4.31 -14.35
N TRP A 147 -8.64 -3.17 -13.84
CA TRP A 147 -8.16 -2.59 -12.59
C TRP A 147 -9.07 -2.90 -11.40
N THR A 148 -8.46 -3.35 -10.31
CA THR A 148 -9.11 -3.42 -8.99
C THR A 148 -8.36 -2.51 -8.02
N PHE A 149 -9.10 -1.70 -7.25
CA PHE A 149 -8.54 -0.75 -6.29
C PHE A 149 -8.95 -1.09 -4.86
N PHE A 150 -7.99 -0.95 -3.95
CA PHE A 150 -8.16 -1.14 -2.51
C PHE A 150 -7.71 0.12 -1.80
N ILE A 151 -8.36 0.39 -0.66
CA ILE A 151 -7.95 1.44 0.26
C ILE A 151 -8.11 0.94 1.69
N GLU A 152 -7.03 1.01 2.44
CA GLU A 152 -6.97 0.56 3.84
C GLU A 152 -6.17 1.57 4.66
N SER A 153 -6.41 1.62 5.96
CA SER A 153 -5.72 2.51 6.88
C SER A 153 -5.09 1.76 8.04
N ALA A 154 -4.00 2.30 8.56
CA ALA A 154 -3.41 1.95 9.84
C ALA A 154 -3.49 3.14 10.80
N LEU A 155 -3.78 2.88 12.08
CA LEU A 155 -3.76 3.86 13.16
C LEU A 155 -2.40 3.80 13.84
N VAL A 156 -1.65 4.91 13.77
CA VAL A 156 -0.34 5.05 14.42
C VAL A 156 -0.48 6.02 15.59
N GLU A 157 0.22 5.76 16.68
CA GLU A 157 0.30 6.62 17.86
C GLU A 157 1.75 6.96 18.17
N PHE A 158 2.06 8.26 18.27
CA PHE A 158 3.32 8.72 18.84
C PHE A 158 3.18 8.89 20.35
N SER A 159 4.23 8.53 21.09
CA SER A 159 4.43 9.04 22.44
C SER A 159 4.61 10.57 22.41
N GLU A 160 4.49 11.20 23.57
CA GLU A 160 4.91 12.59 23.70
C GLU A 160 6.43 12.67 23.46
N LEU A 161 6.82 13.43 22.44
CA LEU A 161 8.20 13.65 22.03
C LEU A 161 8.77 14.86 22.77
N THR A 162 9.95 14.70 23.34
CA THR A 162 10.78 15.77 23.87
C THR A 162 11.50 16.54 22.76
N GLU A 163 12.04 17.71 23.08
CA GLU A 163 12.83 18.51 22.13
C GLU A 163 14.06 17.73 21.64
N GLU A 164 14.74 17.01 22.54
CA GLU A 164 15.92 16.21 22.22
C GLU A 164 15.59 15.04 21.26
N GLU A 165 14.44 14.39 21.44
CA GLU A 165 13.99 13.29 20.57
C GLU A 165 13.61 13.80 19.18
N ILE A 166 12.95 14.96 19.10
CA ILE A 166 12.66 15.60 17.82
C ILE A 166 13.95 15.95 17.09
N GLU A 167 14.93 16.56 17.76
CA GLU A 167 16.22 16.87 17.16
C GLU A 167 16.91 15.62 16.60
N LEU A 168 16.86 14.52 17.35
CA LEU A 168 17.45 13.24 16.97
C LEU A 168 16.75 12.64 15.75
N LEU A 169 15.42 12.66 15.70
CA LEU A 169 14.64 12.25 14.53
C LEU A 169 14.96 13.09 13.29
N ILE A 170 15.13 14.40 13.45
CA ILE A 170 15.51 15.31 12.35
C ILE A 170 16.92 15.02 11.86
N LYS A 171 17.90 14.91 12.76
CA LYS A 171 19.31 14.62 12.44
C LYS A 171 19.50 13.25 11.77
N SER A 172 18.62 12.29 12.06
CA SER A 172 18.64 10.97 11.41
C SER A 172 18.43 11.03 9.89
N LYS A 173 17.77 12.09 9.40
CA LYS A 173 17.33 12.24 8.00
C LYS A 173 16.41 11.11 7.50
N SER A 174 15.92 10.26 8.39
CA SER A 174 14.98 9.18 8.04
C SER A 174 13.66 9.71 7.48
N TRP A 175 13.31 10.97 7.78
CA TRP A 175 12.12 11.67 7.30
C TRP A 175 12.15 12.05 5.80
N LEU A 176 13.33 12.09 5.17
CA LEU A 176 13.47 12.55 3.78
C LEU A 176 12.58 11.75 2.83
N GLY A 177 11.75 12.46 2.07
CA GLY A 177 10.85 11.87 1.09
C GLY A 177 9.65 11.10 1.68
N LYS A 178 9.44 11.15 3.01
CA LYS A 178 8.34 10.44 3.69
C LYS A 178 7.27 11.43 4.16
N ALA A 179 6.01 11.11 3.87
CA ALA A 179 4.87 11.88 4.34
C ALA A 179 4.83 11.90 5.87
N GLY A 180 4.43 13.02 6.46
CA GLY A 180 4.40 13.21 7.92
C GLY A 180 5.77 13.25 8.61
N ALA A 181 6.87 13.28 7.85
CA ALA A 181 8.22 13.45 8.34
C ALA A 181 8.73 12.34 9.28
N TYR A 182 8.27 11.09 9.13
CA TYR A 182 8.79 9.97 9.92
C TYR A 182 8.87 8.66 9.13
N ASP A 183 9.65 7.73 9.68
CA ASP A 183 9.76 6.36 9.18
C ASP A 183 9.49 5.37 10.31
N LEU A 184 8.31 4.73 10.30
CA LEU A 184 7.92 3.80 11.37
C LEU A 184 8.87 2.61 11.49
N ALA A 185 9.37 2.10 10.36
CA ALA A 185 10.35 1.01 10.33
C ALA A 185 11.78 1.48 10.64
N GLY A 186 11.98 2.79 10.77
CA GLY A 186 13.26 3.42 11.11
C GLY A 186 13.25 3.95 12.54
N MET A 187 14.00 5.03 12.75
CA MET A 187 14.22 5.61 14.08
C MET A 187 12.93 6.08 14.77
N ALA A 188 11.88 6.43 14.01
CA ALA A 188 10.62 6.83 14.62
C ALA A 188 9.87 5.67 15.27
N GLY A 189 10.20 4.41 14.95
CA GLY A 189 9.63 3.22 15.60
C GLY A 189 9.95 3.11 17.09
N ASP A 190 10.97 3.82 17.58
CA ASP A 190 11.26 3.91 19.02
C ASP A 190 10.25 4.78 19.78
N TYR A 191 9.50 5.64 19.06
CA TYR A 191 8.60 6.65 19.62
C TYR A 191 7.16 6.53 19.11
N ALA A 192 6.92 5.72 18.08
CA ALA A 192 5.63 5.54 17.47
C ALA A 192 5.30 4.07 17.33
N THR A 193 4.02 3.73 17.53
CA THR A 193 3.54 2.35 17.47
C THR A 193 2.31 2.23 16.59
N LEU A 194 2.18 1.09 15.92
CA LEU A 194 0.96 0.69 15.23
C LEU A 194 -0.06 0.22 16.27
N VAL A 195 -1.20 0.90 16.34
CA VAL A 195 -2.27 0.64 17.32
C VAL A 195 -3.37 -0.24 16.73
N ASP A 196 -3.69 -0.02 15.46
CA ASP A 196 -4.74 -0.75 14.74
C ASP A 196 -4.47 -0.77 13.24
N GLY A 197 -4.95 -1.80 12.56
CA GLY A 197 -4.69 -2.05 11.14
C GLY A 197 -3.41 -2.85 10.89
N ASP A 198 -2.90 -2.76 9.67
CA ASP A 198 -1.80 -3.59 9.17
C ASP A 198 -0.57 -2.73 8.84
N GLU A 199 0.61 -3.23 9.17
CA GLU A 199 1.89 -2.55 8.93
C GLU A 199 2.10 -2.27 7.43
N LEU A 200 1.63 -3.13 6.52
CA LEU A 200 1.72 -2.89 5.08
C LEU A 200 1.03 -1.58 4.68
N ALA A 201 -0.04 -1.19 5.37
CA ALA A 201 -0.72 0.10 5.13
C ALA A 201 0.19 1.29 5.47
N VAL A 202 1.00 1.18 6.53
CA VAL A 202 2.01 2.19 6.88
C VAL A 202 3.16 2.17 5.87
N LEU A 203 3.58 0.98 5.44
CA LEU A 203 4.68 0.80 4.50
C LEU A 203 4.31 1.17 3.06
N GLY A 204 3.03 1.30 2.77
CA GLY A 204 2.53 2.01 1.59
C GLY A 204 1.73 1.16 0.60
N PHE A 205 1.13 0.07 1.05
CA PHE A 205 0.21 -0.77 0.29
C PHE A 205 -1.08 -1.02 1.06
N ALA A 206 -2.21 -1.13 0.38
CA ALA A 206 -3.40 -1.73 0.95
C ALA A 206 -3.17 -3.26 1.05
N PRO A 207 -3.10 -3.87 2.26
CA PRO A 207 -2.82 -5.31 2.43
C PRO A 207 -3.67 -6.23 1.55
N SER A 208 -4.96 -5.92 1.42
CA SER A 208 -5.92 -6.71 0.65
C SER A 208 -5.58 -6.76 -0.85
N ALA A 209 -4.93 -5.73 -1.39
CA ALA A 209 -4.52 -5.68 -2.79
C ALA A 209 -3.47 -6.75 -3.11
N LEU A 210 -2.52 -6.96 -2.20
CA LEU A 210 -1.43 -7.91 -2.43
C LEU A 210 -1.89 -9.37 -2.34
N ASN A 211 -3.10 -9.65 -1.86
CA ASN A 211 -3.69 -10.99 -1.86
C ASN A 211 -4.31 -11.38 -3.21
N LEU A 212 -4.38 -10.46 -4.18
CA LEU A 212 -4.81 -10.74 -5.54
C LEU A 212 -3.72 -11.29 -6.46
N ILE A 213 -2.45 -11.19 -6.03
CA ILE A 213 -1.26 -11.62 -6.77
C ILE A 213 -0.69 -12.85 -6.08
#